data_AF-A0A926F0R0-F1
#
_entry.id   AF-A0A926F0R0-F1
#
_cell.length_a   1.000
_cell.length_b   1.000
_cell.length_c   1.000
_cell.angle_alpha   90.00
_cell.angle_beta   90.00
_cell.angle_gamma   90.00
#
_symmetry.space_group_name_H-M   'P 1'
#
loop_
_entity.id
_entity.type
_entity.pdbx_description
1 polymer ?
#
loop_
_entity_poly.entity_id
_entity_poly.type
_entity_poly.pdbx_seq_one_letter_code
_entity_poly.pdbx_strand_id
1 'polypeptide(L)'
;MRKYIVSIIIVLSFPFLLMACDSKKGMSTMNKFEKSIKNIIKSKDPGYDLIQDKSFINIMDKLAQELADENIIKFEHLTYGHLDDDNIPEIVVFRERDLKDTKDEGKLQVYKFNGDKYSLLDEVSMNFDNTNYDLTIGKISKSQNGIYLNNQVGAHSGVTYGFILKEGKLSSILNEKKMNLISTYTDNEIKDITKDGVLEFSIYTTDPESEVKESAESGMIKLWYRWDGKDGANLVKIERENLKNSKVSDKNVLNKAEALLESKDLSFINFLKKNKNSLSKEDNTLLIKKYIKMLKDNIPVEEAEIKDYFASYEIGLNHNHFFKKYGLSIDKLNNLDYLNREKVLNSEIKFKKDLIKDLTIGYRIDESNGEYKYLINYQMFIEYFEENILKEYRDYIKILALDTQKPYLKNGNLTISTAELAERMVLMENFKINYPYSQLLDKINIDYAKCLDILLYGSENSPNFDKNTNTPIKGVYKNFKMITNKYPHTYFSEIINDFSKELQSNGNMINDEIKDKYNAQI
;
A
#
# COMPACT_ATOMS: atom_id res chain seq x y z
N MET A 1 0.01 -57.77 76.18
CA MET A 1 0.29 -58.44 74.88
C MET A 1 1.29 -57.58 74.10
N ARG A 2 2.46 -58.14 73.75
CA ARG A 2 3.51 -57.77 72.76
C ARG A 2 3.84 -56.27 72.52
N LYS A 3 5.06 -55.76 72.80
CA LYS A 3 6.37 -55.88 72.06
C LYS A 3 6.29 -55.30 70.62
N TYR A 4 7.14 -54.42 70.05
CA TYR A 4 8.52 -53.94 70.29
C TYR A 4 8.84 -52.70 69.37
N ILE A 5 9.82 -51.85 69.78
CA ILE A 5 10.97 -51.22 69.03
C ILE A 5 10.68 -50.26 67.84
N VAL A 6 10.84 -48.93 68.02
CA VAL A 6 11.99 -48.03 67.68
C VAL A 6 12.29 -47.88 66.17
N SER A 7 12.20 -46.65 65.65
CA SER A 7 13.24 -46.02 64.81
C SER A 7 13.07 -44.50 64.67
N ILE A 8 14.21 -43.83 64.81
CA ILE A 8 14.52 -42.40 64.70
C ILE A 8 14.49 -41.97 63.22
N ILE A 9 13.98 -40.77 62.90
CA ILE A 9 14.39 -40.03 61.69
C ILE A 9 14.72 -38.58 62.06
N ILE A 10 15.94 -38.24 61.66
CA ILE A 10 16.71 -37.01 61.85
C ILE A 10 16.16 -35.90 60.94
N VAL A 11 16.06 -34.69 61.49
CA VAL A 11 15.83 -33.45 60.74
C VAL A 11 17.12 -33.14 59.95
N LEU A 12 17.07 -33.36 58.64
CA LEU A 12 18.12 -32.94 57.69
C LEU A 12 17.73 -31.58 57.12
N SER A 13 18.40 -30.55 57.62
CA SER A 13 18.51 -29.23 57.00
C SER A 13 19.71 -29.23 56.04
N PHE A 14 19.63 -28.36 55.01
CA PHE A 14 20.57 -28.00 53.92
C PHE A 14 20.40 -28.71 52.56
N PRO A 15 20.68 -28.04 51.40
CA PRO A 15 20.74 -26.59 51.12
C PRO A 15 19.89 -26.13 49.91
N PHE A 16 19.19 -25.01 50.06
CA PHE A 16 18.86 -24.09 48.95
C PHE A 16 19.94 -23.00 48.94
N LEU A 17 21.09 -23.23 48.29
CA LEU A 17 22.14 -22.22 48.20
C LEU A 17 23.14 -22.48 47.07
N LEU A 18 22.67 -22.62 45.83
CA LEU A 18 23.56 -22.61 44.65
C LEU A 18 23.08 -21.78 43.44
N MET A 19 21.90 -21.14 43.47
CA MET A 19 21.47 -20.23 42.39
C MET A 19 21.66 -18.73 42.71
N ALA A 20 22.12 -18.37 43.90
CA ALA A 20 22.27 -16.97 44.33
C ALA A 20 23.69 -16.38 44.14
N CYS A 21 24.65 -17.17 43.65
CA CYS A 21 26.04 -16.70 43.46
C CYS A 21 26.29 -16.11 42.06
N ASP A 22 25.66 -16.64 41.00
CA ASP A 22 25.87 -16.12 39.65
C ASP A 22 25.15 -14.78 39.41
N SER A 23 23.89 -14.65 39.86
CA SER A 23 23.13 -13.39 39.75
C SER A 23 23.75 -12.24 40.54
N LYS A 24 24.41 -12.51 41.67
CA LYS A 24 25.16 -11.48 42.43
C LYS A 24 26.43 -11.04 41.71
N LYS A 25 27.02 -11.90 40.88
CA LYS A 25 28.27 -11.62 40.17
C LYS A 25 28.01 -10.70 38.97
N GLY A 26 27.03 -11.04 38.13
CA GLY A 26 26.64 -10.21 36.97
C GLY A 26 26.09 -8.83 37.37
N MET A 27 25.23 -8.77 38.41
CA MET A 27 24.75 -7.50 38.98
C MET A 27 25.88 -6.59 39.52
N SER A 28 26.98 -7.17 40.02
CA SER A 28 28.18 -6.43 40.45
C SER A 28 28.98 -5.88 39.25
N THR A 29 29.07 -6.65 38.17
CA THR A 29 29.81 -6.27 36.95
C THR A 29 29.07 -5.19 36.16
N MET A 30 27.75 -5.32 36.01
CA MET A 30 26.90 -4.34 35.34
C MET A 30 26.98 -2.96 36.00
N ASN A 31 26.91 -2.91 37.35
CA ASN A 31 27.11 -1.68 38.12
C ASN A 31 28.49 -1.03 37.86
N LYS A 32 29.53 -1.81 37.56
CA LYS A 32 30.86 -1.29 37.22
C LYS A 32 30.88 -0.64 35.84
N PHE A 33 30.21 -1.23 34.86
CA PHE A 33 30.09 -0.66 33.51
C PHE A 33 29.24 0.61 33.50
N GLU A 34 28.09 0.60 34.18
CA GLU A 34 27.22 1.78 34.34
C GLU A 34 27.97 2.95 35.00
N LYS A 35 28.74 2.69 36.06
CA LYS A 35 29.59 3.72 36.70
C LYS A 35 30.66 4.27 35.75
N SER A 36 31.22 3.43 34.90
CA SER A 36 32.24 3.84 33.93
C SER A 36 31.62 4.70 32.81
N ILE A 37 30.46 4.31 32.29
CA ILE A 37 29.64 5.09 31.35
C ILE A 37 29.33 6.47 31.94
N LYS A 38 28.80 6.51 33.16
CA LYS A 38 28.48 7.75 33.87
C LYS A 38 29.69 8.69 33.98
N ASN A 39 30.87 8.16 34.30
CA ASN A 39 32.08 8.95 34.41
C ASN A 39 32.53 9.50 33.05
N ILE A 40 32.42 8.72 31.99
CA ILE A 40 32.75 9.17 30.63
C ILE A 40 31.80 10.29 30.22
N ILE A 41 30.49 10.09 30.33
CA ILE A 41 29.47 11.10 29.98
C ILE A 41 29.75 12.42 30.72
N LYS A 42 30.01 12.37 32.03
CA LYS A 42 30.33 13.57 32.83
C LYS A 42 31.64 14.25 32.48
N SER A 43 32.57 13.55 31.85
CA SER A 43 33.89 14.08 31.47
C SER A 43 33.89 14.78 30.11
N LYS A 44 32.79 14.69 29.35
CA LYS A 44 32.66 15.23 28.00
C LYS A 44 31.71 16.42 27.98
N ASP A 45 31.89 17.29 27.00
CA ASP A 45 30.97 18.39 26.76
C ASP A 45 29.61 17.86 26.27
N PRO A 46 28.48 18.56 26.57
CA PRO A 46 27.14 18.11 26.16
C PRO A 46 26.93 17.93 24.64
N GLY A 47 27.78 18.54 23.80
CA GLY A 47 27.75 18.41 22.34
C GLY A 47 28.68 17.32 21.79
N TYR A 48 29.35 16.56 22.65
CA TYR A 48 30.31 15.53 22.25
C TYR A 48 29.59 14.28 21.77
N ASP A 49 29.90 13.84 20.55
CA ASP A 49 29.34 12.61 19.99
C ASP A 49 29.96 11.37 20.63
N LEU A 50 29.26 10.83 21.64
CA LEU A 50 29.71 9.67 22.41
C LEU A 50 29.85 8.40 21.55
N ILE A 51 29.16 8.32 20.40
CA ILE A 51 29.26 7.17 19.49
C ILE A 51 30.65 7.09 18.85
N GLN A 52 31.34 8.22 18.70
CA GLN A 52 32.70 8.27 18.15
C GLN A 52 33.78 7.95 19.20
N ASP A 53 33.41 7.85 20.49
CA ASP A 53 34.36 7.57 21.57
C ASP A 53 34.59 6.07 21.75
N LYS A 54 35.74 5.59 21.27
CA LYS A 54 36.14 4.18 21.37
C LYS A 54 36.10 3.62 22.79
N SER A 55 36.36 4.44 23.82
CA SER A 55 36.33 3.98 25.21
C SER A 55 34.91 3.80 25.70
N PHE A 56 34.01 4.72 25.33
CA PHE A 56 32.58 4.60 25.58
C PHE A 56 32.01 3.35 24.91
N ILE A 57 32.26 3.20 23.60
CA ILE A 57 31.81 2.06 22.78
C ILE A 57 32.24 0.72 23.39
N ASN A 58 33.51 0.58 23.75
CA ASN A 58 34.02 -0.66 24.36
C ASN A 58 33.36 -1.00 25.72
N ILE A 59 32.84 -0.02 26.45
CA ILE A 59 32.09 -0.28 27.69
C ILE A 59 30.62 -0.59 27.37
N MET A 60 30.04 0.08 26.37
CA MET A 60 28.69 -0.23 25.88
C MET A 60 28.60 -1.66 25.36
N ASP A 61 29.58 -2.11 24.56
CA ASP A 61 29.63 -3.50 24.06
C ASP A 61 29.68 -4.51 25.20
N LYS A 62 30.43 -4.20 26.29
CA LYS A 62 30.48 -5.06 27.49
C LYS A 62 29.18 -5.05 28.27
N LEU A 63 28.54 -3.89 28.39
CA LEU A 63 27.22 -3.78 29.02
C LEU A 63 26.18 -4.57 28.23
N ALA A 64 26.19 -4.44 26.91
CA ALA A 64 25.34 -5.20 25.99
C ALA A 64 25.60 -6.71 26.11
N GLN A 65 26.85 -7.13 26.23
CA GLN A 65 27.22 -8.53 26.43
C GLN A 65 26.71 -9.09 27.78
N GLU A 66 26.84 -8.34 28.88
CA GLU A 66 26.26 -8.78 30.17
C GLU A 66 24.73 -8.84 30.11
N LEU A 67 24.09 -7.86 29.45
CA LEU A 67 22.63 -7.86 29.23
C LEU A 67 22.19 -9.09 28.41
N ALA A 68 22.98 -9.48 27.41
CA ALA A 68 22.78 -10.67 26.60
C ALA A 68 22.91 -11.97 27.43
N ASP A 69 23.99 -12.07 28.21
CA ASP A 69 24.33 -13.24 29.02
C ASP A 69 23.36 -13.48 30.19
N GLU A 70 22.81 -12.40 30.80
CA GLU A 70 21.85 -12.52 31.91
C GLU A 70 20.40 -12.83 31.45
N ASN A 71 20.00 -12.49 30.22
CA ASN A 71 18.57 -12.41 29.83
C ASN A 71 18.13 -13.12 28.54
N ILE A 72 18.86 -14.10 27.99
CA ILE A 72 18.42 -14.81 26.76
C ILE A 72 18.30 -13.81 25.57
N ILE A 73 19.14 -12.78 25.52
CA ILE A 73 19.17 -11.84 24.39
C ILE A 73 20.41 -12.17 23.56
N LYS A 74 20.24 -12.38 22.25
CA LYS A 74 21.39 -12.58 21.36
C LYS A 74 22.07 -11.23 21.13
N PHE A 75 23.40 -11.20 21.09
CA PHE A 75 24.15 -9.96 20.89
C PHE A 75 23.77 -9.27 19.56
N GLU A 76 23.46 -10.03 18.52
CA GLU A 76 22.95 -9.51 17.24
C GLU A 76 21.58 -8.79 17.32
N HIS A 77 20.86 -8.89 18.44
CA HIS A 77 19.55 -8.22 18.62
C HIS A 77 19.64 -6.90 19.39
N LEU A 78 20.84 -6.35 19.53
CA LEU A 78 21.06 -5.10 20.24
C LEU A 78 21.81 -4.12 19.34
N THR A 79 21.38 -2.87 19.38
CA THR A 79 22.12 -1.75 18.79
C THR A 79 22.03 -0.53 19.70
N TYR A 80 22.87 0.47 19.46
CA TYR A 80 22.81 1.72 20.21
C TYR A 80 23.08 2.91 19.28
N GLY A 81 22.42 4.03 19.55
CA GLY A 81 22.45 5.19 18.68
C GLY A 81 21.59 6.32 19.24
N HIS A 82 21.74 7.53 18.69
CA HIS A 82 20.95 8.68 19.11
C HIS A 82 19.52 8.56 18.56
N LEU A 83 18.52 8.51 19.42
CA LEU A 83 17.10 8.61 19.05
C LEU A 83 16.49 9.97 19.39
N ASP A 84 17.13 10.73 20.28
CA ASP A 84 16.80 12.13 20.56
C ASP A 84 18.04 13.04 20.58
N ASP A 85 17.84 14.30 20.98
CA ASP A 85 18.80 15.39 20.83
C ASP A 85 19.72 15.59 22.05
N ASP A 86 19.73 14.67 23.03
CA ASP A 86 20.56 14.82 24.25
C ASP A 86 22.02 14.36 24.09
N ASN A 87 22.38 13.87 22.89
CA ASN A 87 23.69 13.32 22.51
C ASN A 87 24.17 12.14 23.36
N ILE A 88 23.30 11.51 24.15
CA ILE A 88 23.57 10.27 24.87
C ILE A 88 22.85 9.13 24.13
N PRO A 89 23.58 8.16 23.55
CA PRO A 89 22.94 7.10 22.77
C PRO A 89 21.95 6.28 23.59
N GLU A 90 20.77 6.02 23.04
CA GLU A 90 19.85 5.00 23.51
C GLU A 90 20.36 3.59 23.15
N ILE A 91 19.94 2.60 23.94
CA ILE A 91 20.11 1.19 23.61
C ILE A 91 18.77 0.65 23.12
N VAL A 92 18.75 0.02 21.96
CA VAL A 92 17.58 -0.66 21.42
C VAL A 92 17.83 -2.16 21.41
N VAL A 93 16.86 -2.89 21.95
CA VAL A 93 16.95 -4.35 22.15
C VAL A 93 15.72 -5.01 21.56
N PHE A 94 15.92 -5.96 20.66
CA PHE A 94 14.89 -6.92 20.29
C PHE A 94 14.99 -8.15 21.20
N ARG A 95 13.95 -8.36 22.01
CA ARG A 95 13.82 -9.52 22.88
C ARG A 95 12.89 -10.52 22.22
N GLU A 96 13.41 -11.69 21.88
CA GLU A 96 12.59 -12.81 21.41
C GLU A 96 11.56 -13.21 22.47
N ARG A 97 10.45 -13.78 22.02
CA ARG A 97 9.44 -14.36 22.92
C ARG A 97 10.01 -15.53 23.72
N ASP A 98 9.54 -15.68 24.95
CA ASP A 98 9.69 -16.94 25.67
C ASP A 98 8.78 -18.01 25.06
N LEU A 99 9.37 -19.01 24.41
CA LEU A 99 8.62 -20.13 23.83
C LEU A 99 7.81 -20.94 24.84
N LYS A 100 8.07 -20.77 26.15
CA LYS A 100 7.31 -21.41 27.23
C LYS A 100 6.07 -20.61 27.64
N ASP A 101 6.03 -19.30 27.35
CA ASP A 101 4.87 -18.45 27.59
C ASP A 101 4.15 -18.14 26.28
N THR A 102 3.01 -18.80 26.07
CA THR A 102 2.21 -18.65 24.84
C THR A 102 1.59 -17.26 24.66
N LYS A 103 1.68 -16.40 25.68
CA LYS A 103 1.23 -15.00 25.63
C LYS A 103 2.37 -14.01 25.41
N ASP A 104 3.62 -14.48 25.41
CA ASP A 104 4.76 -13.61 25.17
C ASP A 104 4.93 -13.36 23.67
N GLU A 105 4.73 -12.11 23.28
CA GLU A 105 4.79 -11.66 21.88
C GLU A 105 6.20 -11.28 21.43
N GLY A 106 7.20 -11.35 22.33
CA GLY A 106 8.48 -10.68 22.11
C GLY A 106 8.33 -9.16 22.15
N LYS A 107 9.44 -8.44 22.24
CA LYS A 107 9.41 -6.98 22.44
C LYS A 107 10.56 -6.27 21.74
N LEU A 108 10.29 -5.06 21.26
CA LEU A 108 11.30 -4.04 21.00
C LEU A 108 11.35 -3.13 22.23
N GLN A 109 12.54 -2.96 22.82
CA GLN A 109 12.75 -2.22 24.05
C GLN A 109 13.78 -1.11 23.82
N VAL A 110 13.49 0.09 24.32
CA VAL A 110 14.43 1.22 24.31
C VAL A 110 14.86 1.49 25.74
N TYR A 111 16.16 1.61 25.97
CA TYR A 111 16.74 2.01 27.24
C TYR A 111 17.42 3.35 27.10
N LYS A 112 17.15 4.25 28.04
CA LYS A 112 17.72 5.59 28.10
C LYS A 112 18.55 5.78 29.37
N PHE A 113 19.63 6.54 29.25
CA PHE A 113 20.47 6.88 30.39
C PHE A 113 19.79 7.95 31.26
N ASN A 114 19.53 7.63 32.53
CA ASN A 114 18.82 8.52 33.46
C ASN A 114 19.75 9.40 34.33
N GLY A 115 21.05 9.48 33.97
CA GLY A 115 22.07 10.18 34.75
C GLY A 115 22.86 9.28 35.71
N ASP A 116 22.37 8.08 36.00
CA ASP A 116 23.07 7.07 36.78
C ASP A 116 23.35 5.80 35.97
N LYS A 117 22.31 5.30 35.30
CA LYS A 117 22.36 4.06 34.51
C LYS A 117 21.36 4.07 33.35
N TYR A 118 21.47 3.08 32.48
CA TYR A 118 20.44 2.80 31.49
C TYR A 118 19.22 2.15 32.16
N SER A 119 18.05 2.71 31.90
CA SER A 119 16.76 2.16 32.36
C SER A 119 15.80 2.06 31.20
N LEU A 120 14.92 1.06 31.23
CA LEU A 120 13.86 0.89 30.24
C LEU A 120 13.05 2.18 30.15
N LEU A 121 13.02 2.76 28.96
CA LEU A 121 12.27 3.97 28.64
C LEU A 121 10.88 3.61 28.11
N ASP A 122 10.83 2.75 27.10
CA ASP A 122 9.58 2.28 26.49
C ASP A 122 9.77 0.92 25.82
N GLU A 123 8.66 0.24 25.56
CA GLU A 123 8.64 -1.05 24.85
C GLU A 123 7.36 -1.24 24.04
N VAL A 124 7.45 -2.00 22.95
CA VAL A 124 6.31 -2.41 22.13
C VAL A 124 6.38 -3.90 21.81
N SER A 125 5.23 -4.56 21.75
CA SER A 125 5.13 -5.97 21.35
C SER A 125 5.52 -6.18 19.89
N MET A 126 6.15 -7.32 19.58
CA MET A 126 6.60 -7.70 18.24
C MET A 126 5.80 -8.86 17.64
N ASN A 127 4.49 -8.93 17.91
CA ASN A 127 3.54 -9.82 17.22
C ASN A 127 3.95 -11.31 17.09
N PHE A 128 4.68 -11.86 18.06
CA PHE A 128 5.21 -13.23 18.03
C PHE A 128 6.22 -13.51 16.90
N ASP A 129 6.90 -12.48 16.41
CA ASP A 129 8.00 -12.61 15.48
C ASP A 129 9.07 -13.57 16.02
N ASN A 130 9.74 -14.29 15.13
CA ASN A 130 10.67 -15.36 15.52
C ASN A 130 12.02 -14.82 15.97
N THR A 131 12.70 -14.05 15.13
CA THR A 131 14.05 -13.56 15.38
C THR A 131 14.30 -12.29 14.58
N ASN A 132 15.21 -11.44 15.06
CA ASN A 132 15.65 -10.25 14.34
C ASN A 132 16.93 -10.57 13.55
N TYR A 133 17.06 -10.04 12.34
CA TYR A 133 18.27 -10.22 11.53
C TYR A 133 18.85 -8.93 10.97
N ASP A 134 18.18 -7.80 11.19
CA ASP A 134 18.69 -6.46 10.90
C ASP A 134 18.02 -5.49 11.88
N LEU A 135 18.80 -4.74 12.64
CA LEU A 135 18.32 -3.74 13.60
C LEU A 135 19.28 -2.56 13.59
N THR A 136 18.79 -1.43 13.11
CA THR A 136 19.61 -0.26 12.83
C THR A 136 18.96 1.00 13.42
N ILE A 137 19.77 1.81 14.10
CA ILE A 137 19.44 3.18 14.48
C ILE A 137 20.20 4.13 13.56
N GLY A 138 19.51 5.16 13.09
CA GLY A 138 20.14 6.25 12.36
C GLY A 138 19.13 7.27 11.87
N LYS A 139 19.61 8.22 11.07
CA LYS A 139 18.74 9.19 10.43
C LYS A 139 17.83 8.49 9.43
N ILE A 140 16.52 8.62 9.62
CA ILE A 140 15.48 8.15 8.70
C ILE A 140 14.86 9.31 7.91
N SER A 141 15.20 10.54 8.30
CA SER A 141 15.03 11.76 7.52
C SER A 141 16.20 12.70 7.80
N LYS A 142 16.26 13.86 7.15
CA LYS A 142 17.34 14.84 7.37
C LYS A 142 17.48 15.30 8.83
N SER A 143 16.37 15.33 9.55
CA SER A 143 16.27 15.87 10.91
C SER A 143 15.77 14.86 11.96
N GLN A 144 15.40 13.65 11.57
CA GLN A 144 14.82 12.66 12.48
C GLN A 144 15.67 11.39 12.50
N ASN A 145 16.13 11.02 13.69
CA ASN A 145 16.63 9.68 13.94
C ASN A 145 15.47 8.72 14.21
N GLY A 146 15.66 7.46 13.85
CA GLY A 146 14.68 6.42 14.08
C GLY A 146 15.32 5.05 14.12
N ILE A 147 14.47 4.06 14.30
CA ILE A 147 14.81 2.65 14.34
C ILE A 147 14.18 2.01 13.11
N TYR A 148 14.96 1.28 12.34
CA TYR A 148 14.44 0.27 11.44
C TYR A 148 14.86 -1.11 11.93
N LEU A 149 13.98 -2.08 11.77
CA LEU A 149 14.28 -3.47 12.05
C LEU A 149 13.57 -4.42 11.11
N ASN A 150 14.24 -5.52 10.80
CA ASN A 150 13.73 -6.62 10.01
C ASN A 150 13.66 -7.88 10.86
N ASN A 151 12.45 -8.40 11.02
CA ASN A 151 12.19 -9.61 11.78
C ASN A 151 11.76 -10.75 10.86
N GLN A 152 12.08 -11.98 11.26
CA GLN A 152 11.58 -13.18 10.60
C GLN A 152 10.18 -13.49 11.11
N VAL A 153 9.24 -13.69 10.17
CA VAL A 153 7.89 -14.16 10.44
C VAL A 153 7.63 -15.47 9.71
N GLY A 154 7.08 -16.45 10.44
CA GLY A 154 6.93 -17.80 9.93
C GLY A 154 8.27 -18.45 9.57
N ALA A 155 8.27 -19.35 8.58
CA ALA A 155 9.45 -20.15 8.26
C ALA A 155 10.53 -19.38 7.48
N HIS A 156 10.14 -18.43 6.63
CA HIS A 156 11.04 -17.86 5.62
C HIS A 156 10.87 -16.37 5.38
N SER A 157 9.75 -15.76 5.78
CA SER A 157 9.42 -14.39 5.37
C SER A 157 10.02 -13.35 6.32
N GLY A 158 10.28 -12.17 5.79
CA GLY A 158 10.73 -11.01 6.54
C GLY A 158 9.60 -10.00 6.73
N VAL A 159 9.58 -9.29 7.85
CA VAL A 159 8.74 -8.11 8.05
C VAL A 159 9.62 -6.93 8.44
N THR A 160 9.34 -5.75 7.89
CA THR A 160 10.05 -4.52 8.20
C THR A 160 9.21 -3.63 9.11
N TYR A 161 9.81 -3.14 10.18
CA TYR A 161 9.23 -2.13 11.06
C TYR A 161 10.07 -0.87 11.08
N GLY A 162 9.41 0.26 11.33
CA GLY A 162 10.05 1.55 11.56
C GLY A 162 9.45 2.23 12.79
N PHE A 163 10.30 2.84 13.62
CA PHE A 163 9.88 3.58 14.80
C PHE A 163 10.65 4.89 14.97
N ILE A 164 9.99 5.88 15.58
CA ILE A 164 10.64 7.06 16.15
C ILE A 164 10.32 7.16 17.65
N LEU A 165 11.17 7.88 18.37
CA LEU A 165 10.90 8.22 19.76
C LEU A 165 10.19 9.59 19.81
N LYS A 166 8.90 9.59 20.14
CA LYS A 166 8.09 10.81 20.30
C LYS A 166 7.67 10.95 21.75
N GLU A 167 8.13 12.01 22.41
CA GLU A 167 7.85 12.28 23.83
C GLU A 167 8.22 11.08 24.74
N GLY A 168 9.36 10.43 24.44
CA GLY A 168 9.84 9.27 25.17
C GLY A 168 9.10 7.96 24.89
N LYS A 169 8.24 7.92 23.87
CA LYS A 169 7.50 6.71 23.45
C LYS A 169 7.82 6.29 22.03
N LEU A 170 7.88 4.99 21.79
CA LEU A 170 7.99 4.39 20.48
C LEU A 170 6.69 4.62 19.69
N SER A 171 6.82 5.29 18.55
CA SER A 171 5.72 5.49 17.59
C SER A 171 6.09 4.80 16.29
N SER A 172 5.25 3.87 15.83
CA SER A 172 5.39 3.30 14.48
C SER A 172 5.27 4.41 13.43
N ILE A 173 6.07 4.31 12.38
CA ILE A 173 6.09 5.25 11.26
C ILE A 173 5.75 4.59 9.92
N LEU A 174 5.44 3.30 9.91
CA LEU A 174 5.08 2.54 8.72
C LEU A 174 3.69 1.94 8.88
N ASN A 175 2.76 2.34 8.00
CA ASN A 175 1.39 1.84 7.96
C ASN A 175 1.25 0.70 6.94
N GLU A 176 1.03 -0.52 7.42
CA GLU A 176 0.85 -1.73 6.60
C GLU A 176 -0.36 -1.67 5.64
N LYS A 177 -1.30 -0.74 5.85
CA LYS A 177 -2.43 -0.55 4.94
C LYS A 177 -2.10 0.33 3.74
N LYS A 178 -0.97 1.06 3.80
CA LYS A 178 -0.49 1.92 2.70
C LYS A 178 0.52 1.22 1.80
N MET A 179 1.24 0.23 2.33
CA MET A 179 2.27 -0.50 1.60
C MET A 179 2.48 -1.89 2.17
N ASN A 180 3.03 -2.78 1.34
CA ASN A 180 3.47 -4.08 1.80
C ASN A 180 4.79 -3.94 2.60
N LEU A 181 4.77 -4.37 3.86
CA LEU A 181 5.94 -4.42 4.75
C LEU A 181 6.54 -5.82 4.88
N ILE A 182 5.96 -6.81 4.17
CA ILE A 182 6.36 -8.21 4.22
C ILE A 182 7.17 -8.56 2.98
N SER A 183 8.35 -9.12 3.20
CA SER A 183 9.19 -9.75 2.20
C SER A 183 8.94 -11.24 2.11
N THR A 184 8.98 -11.80 0.91
CA THR A 184 8.83 -13.25 0.66
C THR A 184 9.89 -14.05 1.41
N TYR A 185 11.13 -13.54 1.44
CA TYR A 185 12.28 -14.10 2.14
C TYR A 185 12.89 -13.08 3.10
N THR A 186 13.71 -13.52 4.05
CA THR A 186 14.49 -12.67 4.97
C THR A 186 15.70 -12.00 4.28
N ASP A 187 15.45 -11.38 3.12
CA ASP A 187 16.46 -10.73 2.27
C ASP A 187 16.19 -9.22 2.13
N ASN A 188 15.24 -8.66 2.89
CA ASN A 188 15.15 -7.22 3.05
C ASN A 188 16.30 -6.68 3.90
N GLU A 189 16.79 -5.51 3.50
CA GLU A 189 17.94 -4.83 4.07
C GLU A 189 17.56 -3.42 4.54
N ILE A 190 18.31 -2.91 5.51
CA ILE A 190 18.31 -1.50 5.91
C ILE A 190 19.66 -0.88 5.54
N LYS A 191 19.65 0.21 4.76
CA LYS A 191 20.90 0.82 4.26
C LYS A 191 20.67 2.23 3.74
N ASP A 192 21.67 3.10 3.88
CA ASP A 192 21.76 4.33 3.10
C ASP A 192 22.28 3.99 1.68
N ILE A 193 21.34 3.75 0.76
CA ILE A 193 21.66 3.41 -0.63
C ILE A 193 21.96 4.65 -1.48
N THR A 194 21.57 5.83 -1.00
CA THR A 194 21.76 7.11 -1.71
C THR A 194 23.04 7.85 -1.31
N LYS A 195 23.66 7.45 -0.19
CA LYS A 195 24.84 8.05 0.44
C LYS A 195 24.61 9.49 0.90
N ASP A 196 23.39 9.82 1.31
CA ASP A 196 23.03 11.15 1.83
C ASP A 196 22.92 11.20 3.37
N GLY A 197 23.28 10.10 4.03
CA GLY A 197 23.22 9.93 5.47
C GLY A 197 21.82 9.63 5.99
N VAL A 198 20.84 9.34 5.12
CA VAL A 198 19.49 8.90 5.49
C VAL A 198 19.34 7.42 5.14
N LEU A 199 18.79 6.64 6.07
CA LEU A 199 18.54 5.22 5.89
C LEU A 199 17.29 4.99 5.04
N GLU A 200 17.42 4.04 4.11
CA GLU A 200 16.34 3.36 3.43
C GLU A 200 16.13 1.96 4.01
N PHE A 201 14.96 1.39 3.73
CA PHE A 201 14.68 -0.02 3.92
C PHE A 201 14.19 -0.63 2.61
N SER A 202 14.43 -1.92 2.40
CA SER A 202 13.92 -2.61 1.21
C SER A 202 12.80 -3.58 1.55
N ILE A 203 11.95 -3.91 0.57
CA ILE A 203 11.02 -5.03 0.61
C ILE A 203 11.37 -5.96 -0.56
N TYR A 204 11.56 -7.24 -0.27
CA TYR A 204 11.94 -8.25 -1.26
C TYR A 204 10.76 -9.19 -1.53
N THR A 205 10.18 -9.10 -2.72
CA THR A 205 8.94 -9.82 -3.05
C THR A 205 8.99 -10.41 -4.46
N THR A 206 8.04 -11.28 -4.77
CA THR A 206 7.84 -11.76 -6.15
C THR A 206 7.44 -10.59 -7.05
N ASP A 207 8.12 -10.45 -8.19
CA ASP A 207 7.72 -9.49 -9.21
C ASP A 207 6.32 -9.87 -9.72
N PRO A 208 5.33 -8.97 -9.64
CA PRO A 208 3.99 -9.21 -10.16
C PRO A 208 3.98 -9.69 -11.61
N GLU A 209 4.96 -9.31 -12.43
CA GLU A 209 5.05 -9.71 -13.84
C GLU A 209 5.64 -11.13 -14.05
N SER A 210 6.10 -11.80 -12.98
CA SER A 210 6.56 -13.18 -13.05
C SER A 210 5.44 -14.12 -13.56
N GLU A 211 5.77 -14.94 -14.56
CA GLU A 211 4.87 -15.99 -15.10
C GLU A 211 4.90 -17.26 -14.24
N VAL A 212 6.03 -17.54 -13.59
CA VAL A 212 6.22 -18.73 -12.77
C VAL A 212 5.57 -18.49 -11.42
N LYS A 213 4.68 -19.41 -11.02
CA LYS A 213 3.96 -19.38 -9.73
C LYS A 213 4.73 -20.01 -8.59
N GLU A 214 5.75 -20.82 -8.89
CA GLU A 214 6.62 -21.43 -7.88
C GLU A 214 7.63 -20.41 -7.37
N SER A 215 7.69 -20.22 -6.04
CA SER A 215 8.44 -19.12 -5.42
C SER A 215 9.94 -19.15 -5.73
N ALA A 216 10.55 -20.32 -5.82
CA ALA A 216 11.99 -20.48 -6.05
C ALA A 216 12.46 -20.08 -7.47
N GLU A 217 11.57 -20.13 -8.46
CA GLU A 217 11.88 -19.78 -9.87
C GLU A 217 11.20 -18.51 -10.33
N SER A 218 10.42 -17.87 -9.46
CA SER A 218 9.71 -16.63 -9.77
C SER A 218 10.70 -15.48 -9.94
N GLY A 219 10.38 -14.56 -10.87
CA GLY A 219 11.10 -13.29 -10.94
C GLY A 219 10.90 -12.53 -9.64
N MET A 220 11.97 -11.99 -9.09
CA MET A 220 11.96 -11.28 -7.82
C MET A 220 12.21 -9.79 -8.02
N ILE A 221 11.67 -8.98 -7.13
CA ILE A 221 11.81 -7.53 -7.12
C ILE A 221 12.16 -7.06 -5.70
N LYS A 222 13.22 -6.27 -5.60
CA LYS A 222 13.60 -5.54 -4.39
C LYS A 222 13.20 -4.08 -4.55
N LEU A 223 12.38 -3.59 -3.62
CA LEU A 223 11.79 -2.26 -3.61
C LEU A 223 12.38 -1.47 -2.44
N TRP A 224 13.18 -0.45 -2.73
CA TRP A 224 13.81 0.40 -1.71
C TRP A 224 12.96 1.62 -1.42
N TYR A 225 12.69 1.86 -0.14
CA TYR A 225 11.82 2.90 0.37
C TYR A 225 12.55 3.83 1.33
N ARG A 226 12.16 5.09 1.29
CA ARG A 226 12.53 6.12 2.27
C ARG A 226 11.27 6.62 2.96
N TRP A 227 11.30 6.77 4.29
CA TRP A 227 10.16 7.31 5.05
C TRP A 227 9.68 8.66 4.51
N ASP A 228 8.36 8.85 4.45
CA ASP A 228 7.74 10.06 3.92
C ASP A 228 7.61 11.20 4.94
N GLY A 229 8.04 10.97 6.18
CA GLY A 229 7.92 11.93 7.29
C GLY A 229 6.59 11.84 8.05
N LYS A 230 5.71 10.91 7.69
CA LYS A 230 4.40 10.66 8.31
C LYS A 230 4.31 9.19 8.75
N ASP A 231 3.44 8.42 8.12
CA ASP A 231 3.15 7.00 8.40
C ASP A 231 3.35 6.13 7.14
N GLY A 232 4.05 6.65 6.12
CA GLY A 232 4.28 5.99 4.85
C GLY A 232 5.73 6.10 4.37
N ALA A 233 5.97 5.75 3.12
CA ALA A 233 7.30 5.74 2.55
C ALA A 233 7.23 5.89 1.03
N ASN A 234 8.23 6.57 0.48
CA ASN A 234 8.37 6.81 -0.95
C ASN A 234 9.36 5.80 -1.53
N LEU A 235 8.97 5.17 -2.65
CA LEU A 235 9.86 4.30 -3.40
C LEU A 235 10.99 5.13 -4.04
N VAL A 236 12.25 4.75 -3.77
CA VAL A 236 13.43 5.46 -4.28
C VAL A 236 14.25 4.65 -5.27
N LYS A 237 14.19 3.31 -5.21
CA LYS A 237 14.92 2.42 -6.13
C LYS A 237 14.21 1.08 -6.28
N ILE A 238 14.37 0.47 -7.45
CA ILE A 238 13.88 -0.87 -7.77
C ILE A 238 15.04 -1.69 -8.33
N GLU A 239 15.14 -2.94 -7.91
CA GLU A 239 16.08 -3.92 -8.44
C GLU A 239 15.29 -5.19 -8.79
N ARG A 240 15.56 -5.76 -9.97
CA ARG A 240 14.85 -6.94 -10.50
C ARG A 240 15.82 -8.06 -10.74
N GLU A 241 15.45 -9.26 -10.30
CA GLU A 241 16.27 -10.47 -10.38
C GLU A 241 15.46 -11.62 -10.96
N ASN A 242 16.12 -12.51 -11.70
CA ASN A 242 15.53 -13.76 -12.20
C ASN A 242 14.22 -13.63 -13.00
N LEU A 243 13.92 -12.45 -13.54
CA LEU A 243 12.88 -12.30 -14.56
C LEU A 243 13.35 -13.05 -15.81
N LYS A 244 12.93 -14.32 -15.92
CA LYS A 244 13.14 -15.11 -17.14
C LYS A 244 12.63 -14.28 -18.31
N ASN A 245 13.50 -14.05 -19.29
CA ASN A 245 13.24 -13.20 -20.45
C ASN A 245 11.82 -13.41 -20.95
N SER A 246 11.03 -12.34 -20.93
CA SER A 246 9.71 -12.33 -21.55
C SER A 246 9.84 -12.81 -23.00
N LYS A 247 8.81 -13.50 -23.47
CA LYS A 247 8.74 -14.00 -24.84
C LYS A 247 9.23 -12.91 -25.79
N VAL A 248 10.26 -13.20 -26.60
CA VAL A 248 10.72 -12.25 -27.61
C VAL A 248 9.64 -12.13 -28.69
N SER A 249 9.26 -10.90 -29.01
CA SER A 249 8.28 -10.61 -30.06
C SER A 249 8.76 -11.04 -31.45
N ASP A 250 7.84 -11.54 -32.26
CA ASP A 250 8.05 -11.65 -33.70
C ASP A 250 8.22 -10.23 -34.30
N LYS A 251 9.41 -9.94 -34.81
CA LYS A 251 9.77 -8.63 -35.36
C LYS A 251 8.89 -8.21 -36.54
N ASN A 252 8.47 -9.15 -37.40
CA ASN A 252 7.63 -8.81 -38.55
C ASN A 252 6.22 -8.44 -38.11
N VAL A 253 5.69 -9.15 -37.11
CA VAL A 253 4.40 -8.83 -36.49
C VAL A 253 4.46 -7.47 -35.79
N LEU A 254 5.52 -7.22 -35.00
CA LEU A 254 5.71 -5.97 -34.28
C LEU A 254 5.80 -4.78 -35.23
N ASN A 255 6.71 -4.83 -36.21
CA ASN A 255 6.89 -3.76 -37.20
C ASN A 255 5.59 -3.45 -37.96
N LYS A 256 4.81 -4.49 -38.31
CA LYS A 256 3.52 -4.30 -38.97
C LYS A 256 2.48 -3.68 -38.05
N ALA A 257 2.42 -4.07 -36.78
CA ALA A 257 1.54 -3.44 -35.80
C ALA A 257 1.88 -1.96 -35.61
N GLU A 258 3.18 -1.63 -35.50
CA GLU A 258 3.65 -0.26 -35.36
C GLU A 258 3.31 0.58 -36.59
N ALA A 259 3.55 0.07 -37.80
CA ALA A 259 3.21 0.77 -39.04
C ALA A 259 1.70 1.07 -39.14
N LEU A 260 0.84 0.10 -38.81
CA LEU A 260 -0.62 0.31 -38.80
C LEU A 260 -1.04 1.37 -37.77
N LEU A 261 -0.38 1.40 -36.61
CA LEU A 261 -0.65 2.37 -35.57
C LEU A 261 -0.21 3.78 -35.97
N GLU A 262 0.97 3.92 -36.55
CA GLU A 262 1.51 5.19 -37.05
C GLU A 262 0.66 5.78 -38.18
N SER A 263 0.17 4.94 -39.09
CA SER A 263 -0.74 5.35 -40.15
C SER A 263 -2.18 5.56 -39.67
N LYS A 264 -2.46 5.37 -38.38
CA LYS A 264 -3.81 5.41 -37.77
C LYS A 264 -4.81 4.48 -38.49
N ASP A 265 -4.34 3.34 -38.97
CA ASP A 265 -5.16 2.38 -39.69
C ASP A 265 -6.07 1.65 -38.69
N LEU A 266 -7.39 1.74 -38.92
CA LEU A 266 -8.42 1.15 -38.05
C LEU A 266 -8.38 -0.38 -38.02
N SER A 267 -7.68 -1.03 -38.96
CA SER A 267 -7.43 -2.47 -38.94
C SER A 267 -6.41 -2.90 -37.88
N PHE A 268 -5.67 -1.96 -37.28
CA PHE A 268 -4.67 -2.21 -36.23
C PHE A 268 -5.19 -3.14 -35.14
N ILE A 269 -6.36 -2.84 -34.56
CA ILE A 269 -6.84 -3.60 -33.40
C ILE A 269 -7.19 -5.03 -33.77
N ASN A 270 -7.75 -5.24 -34.98
CA ASN A 270 -8.07 -6.57 -35.49
C ASN A 270 -6.79 -7.35 -35.84
N PHE A 271 -5.78 -6.67 -36.37
CA PHE A 271 -4.45 -7.25 -36.58
C PHE A 271 -3.84 -7.69 -35.24
N LEU A 272 -3.86 -6.83 -34.23
CA LEU A 272 -3.30 -7.12 -32.91
C LEU A 272 -4.05 -8.27 -32.24
N LYS A 273 -5.40 -8.29 -32.25
CA LYS A 273 -6.20 -9.41 -31.71
C LYS A 273 -5.77 -10.77 -32.26
N LYS A 274 -5.46 -10.85 -33.57
CA LYS A 274 -5.05 -12.09 -34.24
C LYS A 274 -3.61 -12.49 -33.94
N ASN A 275 -2.74 -11.53 -33.65
CA ASN A 275 -1.30 -11.75 -33.54
C ASN A 275 -0.72 -11.52 -32.13
N LYS A 276 -1.54 -11.15 -31.14
CA LYS A 276 -1.15 -10.87 -29.74
C LYS A 276 -0.29 -11.96 -29.12
N ASN A 277 -0.55 -13.23 -29.46
CA ASN A 277 0.22 -14.36 -28.96
C ASN A 277 1.63 -14.44 -29.52
N SER A 278 1.96 -13.75 -30.62
CA SER A 278 3.29 -13.70 -31.22
C SER A 278 4.16 -12.57 -30.66
N LEU A 279 3.61 -11.73 -29.78
CA LEU A 279 4.28 -10.60 -29.16
C LEU A 279 4.54 -10.87 -27.67
N SER A 280 5.53 -10.17 -27.12
CA SER A 280 5.78 -10.06 -25.69
C SER A 280 4.63 -9.33 -24.99
N LYS A 281 4.50 -9.49 -23.67
CA LYS A 281 3.50 -8.75 -22.89
C LYS A 281 3.81 -7.26 -22.88
N GLU A 282 5.08 -6.91 -22.87
CA GLU A 282 5.62 -5.56 -22.91
C GLU A 282 5.23 -4.85 -24.21
N ASP A 283 5.43 -5.50 -25.35
CA ASP A 283 5.12 -4.92 -26.66
C ASP A 283 3.62 -4.83 -26.88
N ASN A 284 2.85 -5.87 -26.52
CA ASN A 284 1.38 -5.79 -26.53
C ASN A 284 0.90 -4.62 -25.66
N THR A 285 1.45 -4.48 -24.45
CA THR A 285 1.09 -3.40 -23.52
C THR A 285 1.41 -2.03 -24.12
N LEU A 286 2.60 -1.86 -24.69
CA LEU A 286 3.01 -0.60 -25.30
C LEU A 286 2.11 -0.23 -26.50
N LEU A 287 1.85 -1.18 -27.38
CA LEU A 287 0.98 -1.02 -28.54
C LEU A 287 -0.44 -0.63 -28.13
N ILE A 288 -1.02 -1.31 -27.12
CA ILE A 288 -2.36 -1.00 -26.61
C ILE A 288 -2.38 0.37 -25.92
N LYS A 289 -1.36 0.71 -25.12
CA LYS A 289 -1.24 2.03 -24.49
C LYS A 289 -1.25 3.15 -25.53
N LYS A 290 -0.44 3.01 -26.58
CA LYS A 290 -0.37 3.98 -27.68
C LYS A 290 -1.70 4.06 -28.45
N TYR A 291 -2.33 2.91 -28.72
CA TYR A 291 -3.62 2.86 -29.41
C TYR A 291 -4.77 3.48 -28.61
N ILE A 292 -4.89 3.16 -27.31
CA ILE A 292 -5.87 3.80 -26.42
C ILE A 292 -5.65 5.31 -26.37
N LYS A 293 -4.38 5.77 -26.32
CA LYS A 293 -4.07 7.20 -26.40
C LYS A 293 -4.55 7.79 -27.72
N MET A 294 -4.27 7.15 -28.86
CA MET A 294 -4.75 7.60 -30.17
C MET A 294 -6.27 7.71 -30.20
N LEU A 295 -7.00 6.70 -29.70
CA LEU A 295 -8.46 6.75 -29.62
C LEU A 295 -8.95 7.92 -28.76
N LYS A 296 -8.33 8.14 -27.59
CA LYS A 296 -8.68 9.28 -26.71
C LYS A 296 -8.46 10.62 -27.39
N ASP A 297 -7.32 10.78 -28.06
CA ASP A 297 -6.97 12.02 -28.77
C ASP A 297 -7.94 12.28 -29.94
N ASN A 298 -8.59 11.24 -30.49
CA ASN A 298 -9.57 11.35 -31.58
C ASN A 298 -11.03 11.54 -31.10
N ILE A 299 -11.34 11.35 -29.80
CA ILE A 299 -12.71 11.50 -29.26
C ILE A 299 -13.39 12.81 -29.70
N PRO A 300 -12.76 13.99 -29.61
CA PRO A 300 -13.43 15.24 -29.99
C PRO A 300 -13.89 15.28 -31.45
N VAL A 301 -13.17 14.60 -32.35
CA VAL A 301 -13.53 14.51 -33.78
C VAL A 301 -14.74 13.59 -33.95
N GLU A 302 -14.69 12.40 -33.35
CA GLU A 302 -15.79 11.43 -33.41
C GLU A 302 -17.07 11.98 -32.75
N GLU A 303 -16.92 12.76 -31.68
CA GLU A 303 -18.03 13.45 -31.02
C GLU A 303 -18.67 14.55 -31.88
N ALA A 304 -17.90 15.23 -32.72
CA ALA A 304 -18.47 16.19 -33.67
C ALA A 304 -19.34 15.48 -34.72
N GLU A 305 -18.85 14.36 -35.25
CA GLU A 305 -19.59 13.57 -36.25
C GLU A 305 -20.88 12.99 -35.67
N ILE A 306 -20.86 12.49 -34.43
CA ILE A 306 -22.06 11.94 -33.80
C ILE A 306 -23.10 13.04 -33.49
N LYS A 307 -22.64 14.23 -33.09
CA LYS A 307 -23.51 15.38 -32.84
C LYS A 307 -24.23 15.81 -34.12
N ASP A 308 -23.55 15.83 -35.26
CA ASP A 308 -24.18 16.15 -36.55
C ASP A 308 -25.30 15.17 -36.91
N TYR A 309 -25.10 13.87 -36.66
CA TYR A 309 -26.16 12.88 -36.85
C TYR A 309 -27.37 13.17 -35.98
N PHE A 310 -27.18 13.41 -34.68
CA PHE A 310 -28.30 13.66 -33.77
C PHE A 310 -29.00 14.99 -34.04
N ALA A 311 -28.26 16.05 -34.38
CA ALA A 311 -28.80 17.35 -34.73
C ALA A 311 -29.79 17.28 -35.91
N SER A 312 -29.52 16.41 -36.89
CA SER A 312 -30.43 16.21 -38.04
C SER A 312 -31.81 15.62 -37.66
N TYR A 313 -31.96 15.11 -36.44
CA TYR A 313 -33.18 14.49 -35.91
C TYR A 313 -33.81 15.25 -34.74
N GLU A 314 -33.27 16.43 -34.39
CA GLU A 314 -33.87 17.29 -33.38
C GLU A 314 -35.11 18.00 -33.92
N ILE A 315 -36.23 17.88 -33.21
CA ILE A 315 -37.46 18.64 -33.51
C ILE A 315 -37.73 19.57 -32.32
N GLY A 316 -37.44 20.86 -32.49
CA GLY A 316 -37.51 21.85 -31.41
C GLY A 316 -36.50 21.56 -30.29
N LEU A 317 -36.91 21.65 -29.03
CA LEU A 317 -36.06 21.34 -27.86
C LEU A 317 -36.10 19.85 -27.45
N ASN A 318 -36.57 18.95 -28.33
CA ASN A 318 -36.79 17.54 -28.00
C ASN A 318 -35.70 16.63 -28.59
N HIS A 319 -34.66 16.39 -27.80
CA HIS A 319 -33.52 15.50 -28.15
C HIS A 319 -33.88 14.00 -28.22
N ASN A 320 -35.11 13.60 -27.87
CA ASN A 320 -35.51 12.18 -27.79
C ASN A 320 -36.24 11.64 -29.04
N HIS A 321 -36.42 12.45 -30.10
CA HIS A 321 -37.21 12.04 -31.26
C HIS A 321 -36.59 10.83 -31.99
N PHE A 322 -35.28 10.86 -32.22
CA PHE A 322 -34.53 9.75 -32.84
C PHE A 322 -34.69 8.43 -32.05
N PHE A 323 -34.60 8.51 -30.73
CA PHE A 323 -34.73 7.36 -29.83
C PHE A 323 -36.12 6.75 -29.85
N LYS A 324 -37.16 7.61 -29.81
CA LYS A 324 -38.56 7.14 -29.88
C LYS A 324 -38.87 6.53 -31.24
N LYS A 325 -38.37 7.12 -32.33
CA LYS A 325 -38.57 6.62 -33.70
C LYS A 325 -37.97 5.22 -33.89
N TYR A 326 -36.77 4.98 -33.37
CA TYR A 326 -36.03 3.72 -33.58
C TYR A 326 -36.01 2.78 -32.37
N GLY A 327 -36.68 3.13 -31.26
CA GLY A 327 -36.71 2.34 -30.03
C GLY A 327 -35.32 2.10 -29.43
N LEU A 328 -34.43 3.08 -29.54
CA LEU A 328 -33.03 2.98 -29.11
C LEU A 328 -32.89 3.16 -27.60
N SER A 329 -31.81 2.62 -27.05
CA SER A 329 -31.32 2.87 -25.70
C SER A 329 -29.79 2.89 -25.74
N ILE A 330 -29.14 3.44 -24.73
CA ILE A 330 -27.68 3.45 -24.66
C ILE A 330 -27.09 2.03 -24.71
N ASP A 331 -27.76 1.07 -24.08
CA ASP A 331 -27.35 -0.34 -24.11
C ASP A 331 -27.47 -0.93 -25.51
N LYS A 332 -28.54 -0.60 -26.25
CA LYS A 332 -28.74 -1.05 -27.63
C LYS A 332 -27.72 -0.42 -28.59
N LEU A 333 -27.38 0.85 -28.39
CA LEU A 333 -26.37 1.54 -29.18
C LEU A 333 -24.97 1.00 -28.94
N ASN A 334 -24.72 0.35 -27.80
CA ASN A 334 -23.45 -0.30 -27.49
C ASN A 334 -23.47 -1.82 -27.72
N ASN A 335 -24.50 -2.36 -28.39
CA ASN A 335 -24.65 -3.80 -28.61
C ASN A 335 -24.49 -4.15 -30.10
N LEU A 336 -23.34 -4.73 -30.44
CA LEU A 336 -23.02 -5.13 -31.82
C LEU A 336 -24.02 -6.14 -32.40
N ASP A 337 -24.49 -7.11 -31.61
CA ASP A 337 -25.45 -8.11 -32.07
C ASP A 337 -26.82 -7.49 -32.38
N TYR A 338 -27.23 -6.47 -31.61
CA TYR A 338 -28.45 -5.72 -31.88
C TYR A 338 -28.30 -4.89 -33.15
N LEU A 339 -27.20 -4.15 -33.28
CA LEU A 339 -26.95 -3.30 -34.44
C LEU A 339 -26.86 -4.12 -35.73
N ASN A 340 -26.23 -5.29 -35.71
CA ASN A 340 -26.09 -6.15 -36.89
C ASN A 340 -27.41 -6.73 -37.43
N ARG A 341 -28.54 -6.62 -36.70
CA ARG A 341 -29.85 -7.09 -37.18
C ARG A 341 -30.31 -6.28 -38.39
N GLU A 342 -30.85 -6.96 -39.39
CA GLU A 342 -31.25 -6.36 -40.67
C GLU A 342 -32.21 -5.17 -40.52
N LYS A 343 -33.20 -5.29 -39.63
CA LYS A 343 -34.25 -4.26 -39.41
C LYS A 343 -33.81 -3.07 -38.56
N VAL A 344 -32.68 -3.18 -37.84
CA VAL A 344 -32.21 -2.11 -36.95
C VAL A 344 -31.53 -1.03 -37.77
N LEU A 345 -31.96 0.24 -37.60
CA LEU A 345 -31.41 1.41 -38.29
C LEU A 345 -31.32 1.24 -39.83
N ASN A 346 -32.28 0.52 -40.42
CA ASN A 346 -32.28 0.21 -41.86
C ASN A 346 -32.50 1.44 -42.75
N SER A 347 -33.13 2.49 -42.22
CA SER A 347 -33.23 3.82 -42.85
C SER A 347 -32.01 4.71 -42.61
N GLU A 348 -31.11 4.33 -41.70
CA GLU A 348 -29.94 5.12 -41.26
C GLU A 348 -28.63 4.36 -41.53
N ILE A 349 -28.48 3.85 -42.76
CA ILE A 349 -27.41 2.90 -43.11
C ILE A 349 -26.01 3.44 -42.82
N LYS A 350 -25.76 4.73 -43.06
CA LYS A 350 -24.46 5.36 -42.83
C LYS A 350 -24.15 5.40 -41.33
N PHE A 351 -25.04 5.99 -40.52
CA PHE A 351 -24.91 6.03 -39.06
C PHE A 351 -24.73 4.64 -38.44
N LYS A 352 -25.52 3.65 -38.89
CA LYS A 352 -25.38 2.26 -38.46
C LYS A 352 -23.97 1.71 -38.72
N LYS A 353 -23.43 1.94 -39.91
CA LYS A 353 -22.08 1.46 -40.30
C LYS A 353 -21.00 2.15 -39.49
N ASP A 354 -21.09 3.47 -39.32
CA ASP A 354 -20.13 4.26 -38.55
C ASP A 354 -20.13 3.80 -37.08
N LEU A 355 -21.32 3.65 -36.47
CA LEU A 355 -21.44 3.13 -35.11
C LEU A 355 -20.83 1.73 -34.95
N ILE A 356 -21.12 0.80 -35.86
CA ILE A 356 -20.52 -0.54 -35.82
C ILE A 356 -18.99 -0.45 -35.94
N LYS A 357 -18.47 0.43 -36.80
CA LYS A 357 -17.03 0.67 -36.95
C LYS A 357 -16.44 1.14 -35.61
N ASP A 358 -17.03 2.15 -35.00
CA ASP A 358 -16.52 2.80 -33.79
C ASP A 358 -16.50 1.84 -32.59
N LEU A 359 -17.58 1.09 -32.41
CA LEU A 359 -17.65 0.03 -31.39
C LEU A 359 -16.60 -1.07 -31.63
N THR A 360 -16.36 -1.44 -32.89
CA THR A 360 -15.39 -2.50 -33.24
C THR A 360 -13.95 -2.07 -32.96
N ILE A 361 -13.63 -0.79 -33.14
CA ILE A 361 -12.29 -0.24 -32.94
C ILE A 361 -11.98 0.06 -31.48
N GLY A 362 -12.98 0.12 -30.60
CA GLY A 362 -12.81 0.25 -29.16
C GLY A 362 -13.45 1.47 -28.52
N TYR A 363 -14.35 2.14 -29.24
CA TYR A 363 -15.23 3.14 -28.64
C TYR A 363 -16.47 2.48 -28.04
N ARG A 364 -17.15 3.28 -27.23
CA ARG A 364 -18.51 3.07 -26.78
C ARG A 364 -19.18 4.42 -26.63
N ILE A 365 -20.49 4.46 -26.79
CA ILE A 365 -21.27 5.67 -26.58
C ILE A 365 -21.67 5.76 -25.12
N ASP A 366 -21.65 6.98 -24.58
CA ASP A 366 -22.34 7.35 -23.35
C ASP A 366 -23.30 8.52 -23.62
N GLU A 367 -24.29 8.68 -22.76
CA GLU A 367 -25.24 9.79 -22.81
C GLU A 367 -25.16 10.57 -21.49
N SER A 368 -25.08 11.89 -21.59
CA SER A 368 -25.19 12.77 -20.43
C SER A 368 -25.89 14.06 -20.83
N ASN A 369 -26.98 14.39 -20.14
CA ASN A 369 -27.76 15.62 -20.35
C ASN A 369 -28.28 15.80 -21.78
N GLY A 370 -28.65 14.70 -22.44
CA GLY A 370 -29.11 14.71 -23.83
C GLY A 370 -27.99 14.77 -24.86
N GLU A 371 -26.73 14.87 -24.44
CA GLU A 371 -25.57 14.84 -25.33
C GLU A 371 -24.93 13.44 -25.37
N TYR A 372 -24.55 13.01 -26.58
CA TYR A 372 -23.81 11.78 -26.80
C TYR A 372 -22.32 12.07 -26.86
N LYS A 373 -21.57 11.21 -26.19
CA LYS A 373 -20.12 11.29 -26.14
C LYS A 373 -19.50 9.92 -26.35
N TYR A 374 -18.28 9.91 -26.88
CA TYR A 374 -17.52 8.68 -27.02
C TYR A 374 -16.63 8.48 -25.79
N LEU A 375 -16.67 7.27 -25.25
CA LEU A 375 -15.72 6.81 -24.24
C LEU A 375 -14.90 5.64 -24.79
N ILE A 376 -13.76 5.39 -24.17
CA ILE A 376 -12.99 4.18 -24.46
C ILE A 376 -13.69 2.98 -23.83
N ASN A 377 -13.86 1.92 -24.62
CA ASN A 377 -14.34 0.64 -24.12
C ASN A 377 -13.19 -0.18 -23.53
N TYR A 378 -12.75 0.15 -22.31
CA TYR A 378 -11.66 -0.58 -21.63
C TYR A 378 -11.95 -2.08 -21.46
N GLN A 379 -13.22 -2.43 -21.27
CA GLN A 379 -13.66 -3.82 -21.16
C GLN A 379 -13.29 -4.64 -22.39
N MET A 380 -13.46 -4.07 -23.58
CA MET A 380 -13.05 -4.72 -24.82
C MET A 380 -11.56 -5.10 -24.81
N PHE A 381 -10.70 -4.22 -24.30
CA PHE A 381 -9.26 -4.50 -24.21
C PHE A 381 -8.95 -5.59 -23.20
N ILE A 382 -9.69 -5.66 -22.09
CA ILE A 382 -9.57 -6.75 -21.12
C ILE A 382 -9.96 -8.06 -21.81
N GLU A 383 -11.16 -8.16 -22.38
CA GLU A 383 -11.67 -9.37 -23.02
C GLU A 383 -10.73 -9.95 -24.08
N TYR A 384 -10.04 -9.08 -24.83
CA TYR A 384 -9.14 -9.53 -25.88
C TYR A 384 -7.69 -9.70 -25.46
N PHE A 385 -7.21 -9.02 -24.42
CA PHE A 385 -5.77 -8.95 -24.15
C PHE A 385 -5.38 -9.26 -22.71
N GLU A 386 -6.31 -9.64 -21.83
CA GLU A 386 -6.06 -9.87 -20.40
C GLU A 386 -4.80 -10.70 -20.10
N GLU A 387 -4.60 -11.79 -20.85
CA GLU A 387 -3.48 -12.72 -20.68
C GLU A 387 -2.22 -12.31 -21.47
N ASN A 388 -2.32 -11.31 -22.33
CA ASN A 388 -1.29 -10.93 -23.30
C ASN A 388 -0.64 -9.57 -23.00
N ILE A 389 -1.04 -8.90 -21.92
CA ILE A 389 -0.43 -7.64 -21.44
C ILE A 389 0.17 -7.83 -20.05
N LEU A 390 0.96 -6.84 -19.63
CA LEU A 390 1.51 -6.77 -18.27
C LEU A 390 0.38 -6.70 -17.25
N LYS A 391 0.56 -7.40 -16.12
CA LYS A 391 -0.43 -7.49 -15.04
C LYS A 391 -0.73 -6.11 -14.46
N GLU A 392 0.28 -5.25 -14.32
CA GLU A 392 0.14 -3.83 -13.95
C GLU A 392 -0.89 -3.15 -14.87
N TYR A 393 -0.67 -3.18 -16.18
CA TYR A 393 -1.53 -2.45 -17.10
C TYR A 393 -2.92 -3.06 -17.21
N ARG A 394 -3.03 -4.40 -17.13
CA ARG A 394 -4.31 -5.12 -17.04
C ARG A 394 -5.14 -4.62 -15.85
N ASP A 395 -4.54 -4.56 -14.67
CA ASP A 395 -5.24 -4.17 -13.45
C ASP A 395 -5.64 -2.68 -13.49
N TYR A 396 -4.80 -1.84 -14.11
CA TYR A 396 -5.13 -0.44 -14.40
C TYR A 396 -6.37 -0.31 -15.30
N ILE A 397 -6.41 -1.00 -16.45
CA ILE A 397 -7.56 -0.90 -17.36
C ILE A 397 -8.83 -1.54 -16.77
N LYS A 398 -8.72 -2.52 -15.86
CA LYS A 398 -9.84 -3.04 -15.08
C LYS A 398 -10.48 -1.97 -14.20
N ILE A 399 -9.67 -1.15 -13.53
CA ILE A 399 -10.17 0.00 -12.74
C ILE A 399 -10.92 0.97 -13.65
N LEU A 400 -10.37 1.31 -14.82
CA LEU A 400 -11.02 2.21 -15.78
C LEU A 400 -12.30 1.61 -16.40
N ALA A 401 -12.34 0.30 -16.60
CA ALA A 401 -13.50 -0.40 -17.14
C ALA A 401 -14.72 -0.27 -16.21
N LEU A 402 -14.51 -0.33 -14.89
CA LEU A 402 -15.59 -0.20 -13.91
C LEU A 402 -16.29 1.16 -14.01
N ASP A 403 -15.51 2.24 -14.10
CA ASP A 403 -16.08 3.58 -14.19
C ASP A 403 -16.73 3.84 -15.56
N THR A 404 -16.10 3.41 -16.65
CA THR A 404 -16.74 3.57 -17.96
C THR A 404 -18.04 2.79 -18.05
N GLN A 405 -18.09 1.50 -17.65
CA GLN A 405 -19.29 0.66 -17.70
C GLN A 405 -20.43 1.19 -16.85
N LYS A 406 -20.12 1.52 -15.61
CA LYS A 406 -21.09 1.98 -14.63
C LYS A 406 -20.46 3.18 -13.93
N PRO A 407 -20.58 4.40 -14.49
CA PRO A 407 -20.03 5.59 -13.86
C PRO A 407 -20.51 5.66 -12.41
N TYR A 408 -19.64 6.00 -11.47
CA TYR A 408 -20.06 6.14 -10.08
C TYR A 408 -20.77 7.47 -9.82
N LEU A 409 -20.52 8.48 -10.67
CA LEU A 409 -21.10 9.81 -10.57
C LEU A 409 -21.72 10.23 -11.91
N LYS A 410 -23.00 10.63 -11.90
CA LYS A 410 -23.67 11.25 -13.06
C LYS A 410 -24.47 12.47 -12.58
N ASN A 411 -24.21 13.63 -13.19
CA ASN A 411 -24.88 14.90 -12.85
C ASN A 411 -24.91 15.19 -11.34
N GLY A 412 -23.75 15.07 -10.67
CA GLY A 412 -23.62 15.32 -9.24
C GLY A 412 -24.31 14.29 -8.32
N ASN A 413 -24.87 13.20 -8.87
CA ASN A 413 -25.49 12.12 -8.11
C ASN A 413 -24.63 10.86 -8.14
N LEU A 414 -24.49 10.21 -6.98
CA LEU A 414 -23.93 8.88 -6.90
C LEU A 414 -24.89 7.86 -7.55
N THR A 415 -24.43 7.17 -8.59
CA THR A 415 -25.23 6.22 -9.40
C THR A 415 -25.01 4.76 -9.02
N ILE A 416 -24.08 4.51 -8.11
CA ILE A 416 -23.79 3.18 -7.54
C ILE A 416 -24.02 3.19 -6.02
N SER A 417 -24.07 2.03 -5.39
CA SER A 417 -24.08 1.98 -3.93
C SER A 417 -22.74 2.40 -3.34
N THR A 418 -22.74 2.89 -2.10
CA THR A 418 -21.51 3.19 -1.35
C THR A 418 -20.63 1.95 -1.15
N ALA A 419 -21.24 0.75 -1.08
CA ALA A 419 -20.52 -0.51 -1.02
C ALA A 419 -19.75 -0.81 -2.32
N GLU A 420 -20.38 -0.58 -3.48
CA GLU A 420 -19.70 -0.69 -4.78
C GLU A 420 -18.60 0.37 -4.95
N LEU A 421 -18.79 1.58 -4.43
CA LEU A 421 -17.75 2.61 -4.43
C LEU A 421 -16.53 2.17 -3.60
N ALA A 422 -16.76 1.62 -2.41
CA ALA A 422 -15.70 1.06 -1.57
C ALA A 422 -14.98 -0.13 -2.26
N GLU A 423 -15.70 -0.99 -3.00
CA GLU A 423 -15.08 -2.06 -3.79
C GLU A 423 -14.11 -1.52 -4.85
N ARG A 424 -14.43 -0.40 -5.49
CA ARG A 424 -13.51 0.26 -6.42
C ARG A 424 -12.26 0.79 -5.72
N MET A 425 -12.42 1.36 -4.52
CA MET A 425 -11.28 1.85 -3.73
C MET A 425 -10.37 0.71 -3.29
N VAL A 426 -10.90 -0.47 -2.95
CA VAL A 426 -10.10 -1.68 -2.67
C VAL A 426 -9.21 -2.02 -3.86
N LEU A 427 -9.75 -1.98 -5.09
CA LEU A 427 -8.95 -2.25 -6.29
C LEU A 427 -7.85 -1.21 -6.51
N MET A 428 -8.12 0.07 -6.21
CA MET A 428 -7.13 1.14 -6.30
C MET A 428 -6.03 1.01 -5.25
N GLU A 429 -6.35 0.65 -4.00
CA GLU A 429 -5.34 0.39 -2.96
C GLU A 429 -4.50 -0.84 -3.29
N ASN A 430 -5.13 -1.93 -3.73
CA ASN A 430 -4.42 -3.12 -4.19
C ASN A 430 -3.47 -2.79 -5.36
N PHE A 431 -3.88 -1.92 -6.28
CA PHE A 431 -3.01 -1.46 -7.36
C PHE A 431 -1.78 -0.73 -6.81
N LYS A 432 -1.98 0.21 -5.88
CA LYS A 432 -0.88 0.97 -5.24
C LYS A 432 0.11 0.06 -4.51
N ILE A 433 -0.40 -0.94 -3.78
CA ILE A 433 0.41 -1.88 -3.00
C ILE A 433 1.19 -2.86 -3.91
N ASN A 434 0.55 -3.38 -4.95
CA ASN A 434 1.17 -4.36 -5.84
C ASN A 434 2.12 -3.72 -6.87
N TYR A 435 1.84 -2.48 -7.27
CA TYR A 435 2.61 -1.76 -8.29
C TYR A 435 3.08 -0.38 -7.78
N PRO A 436 3.84 -0.31 -6.67
CA PRO A 436 4.30 0.95 -6.08
C PRO A 436 5.29 1.70 -6.98
N TYR A 437 5.77 1.04 -8.03
CA TYR A 437 6.64 1.60 -9.08
C TYR A 437 5.89 2.11 -10.31
N SER A 438 4.55 1.98 -10.33
CA SER A 438 3.76 2.30 -11.53
C SER A 438 3.79 3.78 -11.86
N GLN A 439 3.99 4.11 -13.14
CA GLN A 439 3.81 5.48 -13.66
C GLN A 439 2.33 5.90 -13.73
N LEU A 440 1.41 5.03 -13.34
CA LEU A 440 -0.03 5.26 -13.37
C LEU A 440 -0.59 5.66 -12.00
N LEU A 441 0.25 5.67 -10.95
CA LEU A 441 -0.14 6.01 -9.59
C LEU A 441 -0.80 7.38 -9.48
N ASP A 442 -0.29 8.40 -10.18
CA ASP A 442 -0.90 9.75 -10.15
C ASP A 442 -2.36 9.73 -10.61
N LYS A 443 -2.67 8.97 -11.66
CA LYS A 443 -4.04 8.84 -12.17
C LYS A 443 -4.92 8.07 -11.19
N ILE A 444 -4.39 6.99 -10.61
CA ILE A 444 -5.09 6.20 -9.59
C ILE A 444 -5.34 7.03 -8.33
N ASN A 445 -4.39 7.87 -7.92
CA ASN A 445 -4.51 8.76 -6.77
C ASN A 445 -5.62 9.78 -6.98
N ILE A 446 -5.72 10.39 -8.17
CA ILE A 446 -6.82 11.32 -8.50
C ILE A 446 -8.19 10.64 -8.38
N ASP A 447 -8.34 9.43 -8.91
CA ASP A 447 -9.63 8.72 -8.85
C ASP A 447 -9.94 8.23 -7.43
N TYR A 448 -8.92 7.76 -6.69
CA TYR A 448 -9.03 7.37 -5.29
C TYR A 448 -9.47 8.55 -4.41
N ALA A 449 -8.84 9.71 -4.57
CA ALA A 449 -9.16 10.95 -3.88
C ALA A 449 -10.63 11.33 -4.07
N LYS A 450 -11.14 11.31 -5.30
CA LYS A 450 -12.57 11.58 -5.60
C LYS A 450 -13.50 10.56 -4.95
N CYS A 451 -13.14 9.28 -4.95
CA CYS A 451 -13.97 8.26 -4.29
C CYS A 451 -13.98 8.45 -2.77
N LEU A 452 -12.84 8.78 -2.17
CA LEU A 452 -12.71 9.06 -0.74
C LEU A 452 -13.53 10.30 -0.34
N ASP A 453 -13.43 11.38 -1.11
CA ASP A 453 -14.23 12.61 -0.93
C ASP A 453 -15.72 12.28 -0.89
N ILE A 454 -16.22 11.53 -1.89
CA ILE A 454 -17.63 11.12 -1.96
C ILE A 454 -18.00 10.20 -0.79
N LEU A 455 -17.12 9.29 -0.36
CA LEU A 455 -17.39 8.44 0.80
C LEU A 455 -17.53 9.27 2.07
N LEU A 456 -16.65 10.24 2.30
CA LEU A 456 -16.66 11.05 3.52
C LEU A 456 -17.79 12.08 3.51
N TYR A 457 -17.91 12.86 2.44
CA TYR A 457 -18.76 14.05 2.39
C TYR A 457 -20.05 13.88 1.57
N GLY A 458 -20.15 12.82 0.78
CA GLY A 458 -21.27 12.57 -0.13
C GLY A 458 -21.09 13.28 -1.47
N SER A 459 -22.04 13.08 -2.37
CA SER A 459 -22.06 13.75 -3.68
C SER A 459 -22.77 15.11 -3.60
N GLU A 460 -22.57 15.98 -4.60
CA GLU A 460 -23.17 17.32 -4.65
C GLU A 460 -24.69 17.33 -4.39
N ASN A 461 -25.41 16.38 -5.00
CA ASN A 461 -26.86 16.27 -4.88
C ASN A 461 -27.31 15.29 -3.78
N SER A 462 -26.37 14.62 -3.12
CA SER A 462 -26.65 13.72 -1.99
C SER A 462 -25.51 13.80 -0.96
N PRO A 463 -25.41 14.94 -0.24
CA PRO A 463 -24.37 15.14 0.76
C PRO A 463 -24.61 14.25 1.98
N ASN A 464 -23.53 13.85 2.65
CA ASN A 464 -23.60 13.09 3.90
C ASN A 464 -23.95 13.97 5.11
N PHE A 465 -23.93 15.30 4.97
CA PHE A 465 -24.18 16.23 6.07
C PHE A 465 -25.32 17.18 5.70
N ASP A 466 -26.17 17.48 6.69
CA ASP A 466 -27.20 18.49 6.55
C ASP A 466 -26.56 19.88 6.38
N LYS A 467 -26.99 20.62 5.35
CA LYS A 467 -26.38 21.89 4.97
C LYS A 467 -26.57 23.01 6.01
N ASN A 468 -27.56 22.89 6.90
CA ASN A 468 -27.87 23.89 7.92
C ASN A 468 -27.24 23.55 9.26
N THR A 469 -27.30 22.28 9.66
CA THR A 469 -26.84 21.83 10.99
C THR A 469 -25.42 21.25 10.98
N ASN A 470 -24.85 20.95 9.81
CA ASN A 470 -23.59 20.23 9.66
C ASN A 470 -23.56 18.86 10.36
N THR A 471 -24.73 18.28 10.67
CA THR A 471 -24.81 16.95 11.28
C THR A 471 -24.94 15.87 10.21
N PRO A 472 -24.38 14.66 10.42
CA PRO A 472 -24.57 13.54 9.51
C PRO A 472 -26.06 13.25 9.26
N ILE A 473 -26.45 13.06 8.00
CA ILE A 473 -27.81 12.65 7.66
C ILE A 473 -28.06 11.20 8.11
N LYS A 474 -29.34 10.83 8.22
CA LYS A 474 -29.75 9.50 8.68
C LYS A 474 -29.11 8.39 7.82
N GLY A 475 -28.36 7.51 8.48
CA GLY A 475 -27.75 6.33 7.85
C GLY A 475 -26.25 6.44 7.58
N VAL A 476 -25.65 7.63 7.65
CA VAL A 476 -24.20 7.82 7.37
C VAL A 476 -23.33 6.97 8.28
N TYR A 477 -23.50 7.06 9.60
CA TYR A 477 -22.74 6.22 10.55
C TYR A 477 -22.96 4.72 10.34
N LYS A 478 -24.16 4.31 9.92
CA LYS A 478 -24.44 2.91 9.59
C LYS A 478 -23.64 2.47 8.36
N ASN A 479 -23.58 3.33 7.33
CA ASN A 479 -22.80 3.06 6.13
C ASN A 479 -21.30 3.03 6.43
N PHE A 480 -20.79 3.98 7.21
CA PHE A 480 -19.39 3.98 7.66
C PHE A 480 -19.05 2.68 8.38
N LYS A 481 -19.82 2.31 9.40
CA LYS A 481 -19.60 1.05 10.14
C LYS A 481 -19.70 -0.19 9.25
N MET A 482 -20.63 -0.21 8.29
CA MET A 482 -20.75 -1.33 7.36
C MET A 482 -19.50 -1.47 6.48
N ILE A 483 -19.01 -0.35 5.93
CA ILE A 483 -17.82 -0.32 5.09
C ILE A 483 -16.58 -0.72 5.90
N THR A 484 -16.39 -0.15 7.09
CA THR A 484 -15.18 -0.40 7.88
C THR A 484 -15.13 -1.81 8.45
N ASN A 485 -16.29 -2.41 8.74
CA ASN A 485 -16.39 -3.83 9.08
C ASN A 485 -16.13 -4.76 7.89
N LYS A 486 -16.53 -4.37 6.67
CA LYS A 486 -16.34 -5.19 5.46
C LYS A 486 -14.88 -5.16 4.99
N TYR A 487 -14.20 -4.02 5.18
CA TYR A 487 -12.83 -3.78 4.72
C TYR A 487 -11.92 -3.28 5.85
N PRO A 488 -11.71 -4.05 6.93
CA PRO A 488 -10.94 -3.58 8.09
C PRO A 488 -9.45 -3.35 7.78
N HIS A 489 -8.93 -4.00 6.74
CA HIS A 489 -7.52 -3.95 6.34
C HIS A 489 -7.18 -2.83 5.34
N THR A 490 -8.17 -2.05 4.89
CA THR A 490 -7.94 -0.99 3.89
C THR A 490 -7.61 0.34 4.54
N TYR A 491 -6.84 1.17 3.84
CA TYR A 491 -6.45 2.47 4.37
C TYR A 491 -7.65 3.44 4.43
N PHE A 492 -8.52 3.45 3.41
CA PHE A 492 -9.74 4.26 3.46
C PHE A 492 -10.67 3.89 4.64
N SER A 493 -10.66 2.64 5.09
CA SER A 493 -11.46 2.20 6.24
C SER A 493 -10.92 2.76 7.56
N GLU A 494 -9.59 2.84 7.69
CA GLU A 494 -8.94 3.53 8.80
C GLU A 494 -9.32 5.01 8.83
N ILE A 495 -9.24 5.69 7.67
CA ILE A 495 -9.65 7.09 7.52
C ILE A 495 -11.11 7.28 7.94
N ILE A 496 -12.04 6.43 7.47
CA ILE A 496 -13.46 6.52 7.82
C ILE A 496 -13.68 6.31 9.33
N ASN A 497 -12.98 5.35 9.95
CA ASN A 497 -13.09 5.11 11.38
C ASN A 497 -12.61 6.32 12.19
N ASP A 498 -11.48 6.90 11.82
CA ASP A 498 -10.93 8.06 12.52
C ASP A 498 -11.77 9.31 12.30
N PHE A 499 -12.26 9.52 11.07
CA PHE A 499 -13.22 10.57 10.74
C PHE A 499 -14.48 10.45 11.59
N SER A 500 -15.02 9.23 11.71
CA SER A 500 -16.20 8.97 12.54
C SER A 500 -15.95 9.24 14.02
N LYS A 501 -14.78 8.92 14.57
CA LYS A 501 -14.43 9.22 15.97
C LYS A 501 -14.31 10.72 16.20
N GLU A 502 -13.64 11.42 15.29
CA GLU A 502 -13.45 12.88 15.37
C GLU A 502 -14.80 13.61 15.36
N LEU A 503 -15.70 13.23 14.45
CA LEU A 503 -17.05 13.77 14.40
C LEU A 503 -17.79 13.54 15.74
N GLN A 504 -17.69 12.34 16.32
CA GLN A 504 -18.33 12.03 17.60
C GLN A 504 -17.77 12.88 18.75
N SER A 505 -16.45 13.07 18.80
CA SER A 505 -15.80 13.96 19.77
C SER A 505 -16.19 15.43 19.58
N ASN A 506 -16.50 15.84 18.34
CA ASN A 506 -16.96 17.18 17.99
C ASN A 506 -18.50 17.31 17.97
N GLY A 507 -19.21 16.61 18.86
CA GLY A 507 -20.67 16.75 19.00
C GLY A 507 -21.50 16.26 17.80
N ASN A 508 -20.93 15.38 16.96
CA ASN A 508 -21.49 14.90 15.69
C ASN A 508 -21.71 16.01 14.65
N MET A 509 -20.82 16.99 14.61
CA MET A 509 -20.87 18.08 13.63
C MET A 509 -19.58 18.12 12.81
N ILE A 510 -19.72 18.26 11.49
CA ILE A 510 -18.58 18.61 10.64
C ILE A 510 -18.27 20.10 10.78
N ASN A 511 -17.00 20.46 10.89
CA ASN A 511 -16.51 21.83 10.85
C ASN A 511 -15.32 21.92 9.88
N ASP A 512 -14.81 23.13 9.68
CA ASP A 512 -13.73 23.36 8.70
C ASP A 512 -12.41 22.73 9.16
N GLU A 513 -12.12 22.68 10.46
CA GLU A 513 -10.93 21.99 11.00
C GLU A 513 -10.92 20.49 10.67
N ILE A 514 -12.05 19.81 10.88
CA ILE A 514 -12.19 18.40 10.51
C ILE A 514 -12.09 18.25 8.99
N LYS A 515 -12.75 19.12 8.20
CA LYS A 515 -12.63 19.05 6.73
C LYS A 515 -11.18 19.20 6.28
N ASP A 516 -10.47 20.22 6.75
CA ASP A 516 -9.08 20.49 6.35
C ASP A 516 -8.15 19.31 6.72
N LYS A 517 -8.33 18.73 7.91
CA LYS A 517 -7.57 17.55 8.35
C LYS A 517 -7.73 16.36 7.42
N TYR A 518 -8.96 16.05 7.00
CA TYR A 518 -9.25 14.88 6.18
C TYR A 518 -9.10 15.14 4.68
N ASN A 519 -9.26 16.39 4.23
CA ASN A 519 -8.86 16.84 2.89
C ASN A 519 -7.36 16.71 2.68
N ALA A 520 -6.53 16.83 3.73
CA ALA A 520 -5.10 16.57 3.63
C ALA A 520 -4.74 15.06 3.51
N GLN A 521 -5.72 14.17 3.68
CA GLN A 521 -5.58 12.71 3.44
C GLN A 521 -6.08 12.30 2.04
N ILE A 522 -6.77 13.21 1.34
CA ILE A 522 -7.23 13.09 -0.05
C ILE A 522 -6.09 13.55 -0.96
#